data_AF-A0A6G0Q3H5-F1
#
_entry.id   AF-A0A6G0Q3H5-F1
#
_cell.length_a   1.000
_cell.length_b   1.000
_cell.length_c   1.000
_cell.angle_alpha   90.00
_cell.angle_beta   90.00
_cell.angle_gamma   90.00
#
_symmetry.space_group_name_H-M   'P 1'
#
loop_
_entity.id
_entity.type
_entity.pdbx_description
1 polymer ?
#
loop_
_entity_poly.entity_id
_entity_poly.type
_entity_poly.pdbx_seq_one_letter_code
_entity_poly.pdbx_strand_id
1 'polypeptide(L)'
;MANRRLARWYDILAEYQPTFSYLPGAKNGIADALSRRPDLQPETKFFHDLSVTSFNDTSFSLALSEVTTDTELATNIKKAYKKDREIQTIFAAIKRRTADPKPKRVSQHHKKYRCYSEADGFLWYQTPTDDVPRIVVPNDLKLRQTIVSECHDTNYGGHPGAE
;
A
#
# COMPACT_ATOMS: atom_id res chain seq x y z
N MET A 1 28.81 9.35 14.13
CA MET A 1 27.67 10.07 13.51
C MET A 1 27.05 9.10 12.51
N ALA A 2 25.82 8.65 12.75
CA ALA A 2 25.17 7.64 11.90
C ALA A 2 24.82 8.24 10.52
N ASN A 3 25.00 7.46 9.45
CA ASN A 3 24.61 7.88 8.11
C ASN A 3 23.10 8.10 8.06
N ARG A 4 22.66 9.34 7.79
CA ARG A 4 21.23 9.71 7.73
C ARG A 4 20.43 8.87 6.74
N ARG A 5 21.05 8.35 5.68
CA ARG A 5 20.37 7.48 4.70
C ARG A 5 19.96 6.13 5.30
N LEU A 6 20.69 5.67 6.32
CA LEU A 6 20.40 4.41 7.02
C LEU A 6 19.48 4.61 8.22
N ALA A 7 19.25 5.86 8.64
CA ALA A 7 18.53 6.17 9.87
C ALA A 7 17.13 5.56 9.92
N ARG A 8 16.40 5.60 8.79
CA ARG A 8 15.06 5.03 8.66
C ARG A 8 15.04 3.49 8.77
N TRP A 9 16.15 2.84 8.47
CA TRP A 9 16.26 1.39 8.40
C TRP A 9 16.78 0.77 9.70
N TYR A 10 17.18 1.56 10.70
CA TYR A 10 17.78 1.01 11.92
C TYR A 10 16.86 0.10 12.70
N ASP A 11 15.58 0.46 12.85
CA ASP A 11 14.63 -0.36 13.61
C ASP A 11 14.46 -1.74 12.97
N ILE A 12 14.31 -1.79 11.64
CA ILE A 12 14.21 -3.04 10.87
C ILE A 12 15.52 -3.82 10.93
N LEU A 13 16.67 -3.17 10.67
CA LEU A 13 17.97 -3.85 10.67
C LEU A 13 18.35 -4.40 12.05
N ALA A 14 17.88 -3.79 13.15
CA ALA A 14 18.15 -4.25 14.50
C ALA A 14 17.58 -5.66 14.76
N GLU A 15 16.48 -6.03 14.11
CA GLU A 15 15.89 -7.37 14.23
C GLU A 15 16.80 -8.48 13.69
N TYR A 16 17.58 -8.16 12.65
CA TYR A 16 18.41 -9.15 11.93
C TYR A 16 19.86 -9.22 12.42
N GLN A 17 20.29 -8.27 13.28
CA GLN A 17 21.66 -8.17 13.80
C GLN A 17 22.75 -8.37 12.71
N PRO A 18 22.71 -7.61 11.60
CA PRO A 18 23.56 -7.86 10.45
C PRO A 18 25.03 -7.53 10.75
N THR A 19 25.94 -8.33 10.18
CA THR A 19 27.36 -7.98 10.10
C THR A 19 27.66 -7.39 8.74
N PHE A 20 28.06 -6.12 8.71
CA PHE A 20 28.39 -5.43 7.46
C PHE A 20 29.83 -5.75 7.03
N SER A 21 29.99 -6.36 5.86
CA SER A 21 31.28 -6.62 5.23
C SER A 21 31.27 -6.16 3.77
N TYR A 22 32.37 -5.57 3.32
CA TYR A 22 32.53 -5.22 1.91
C TYR A 22 32.64 -6.48 1.04
N LEU A 23 31.85 -6.56 -0.03
CA LEU A 23 31.91 -7.63 -1.02
C LEU A 23 32.42 -7.08 -2.36
N PRO A 24 33.61 -7.52 -2.84
CA PRO A 24 34.13 -7.11 -4.14
C PRO A 24 33.20 -7.52 -5.28
N GLY A 25 33.08 -6.68 -6.31
CA GLY A 25 32.16 -6.90 -7.44
C GLY A 25 32.32 -8.26 -8.13
N ALA A 26 33.56 -8.76 -8.26
CA ALA A 26 33.83 -10.08 -8.83
C ALA A 26 33.16 -11.25 -8.06
N LYS A 27 32.95 -11.10 -6.75
CA LYS A 27 32.23 -12.07 -5.90
C LYS A 27 30.73 -11.81 -5.82
N ASN A 28 30.26 -10.66 -6.33
CA ASN A 28 28.87 -10.24 -6.29
C ASN A 28 28.13 -10.46 -7.62
N GLY A 29 28.66 -11.32 -8.51
CA GLY A 29 28.15 -11.48 -9.88
C GLY A 29 26.68 -11.91 -9.95
N ILE A 30 26.21 -12.75 -9.03
CA ILE A 30 24.81 -13.19 -9.00
C ILE A 30 23.88 -12.01 -8.66
N ALA A 31 24.16 -11.27 -7.59
CA ALA A 31 23.33 -10.15 -7.19
C ALA A 31 23.40 -9.00 -8.21
N ASP A 32 24.59 -8.73 -8.78
CA ASP A 32 24.76 -7.72 -9.84
C ASP A 32 23.92 -8.08 -11.08
N ALA A 33 23.97 -9.34 -11.54
CA ALA A 33 23.17 -9.82 -12.66
C ALA A 33 21.65 -9.69 -12.39
N LEU A 34 21.19 -10.02 -11.18
CA LEU A 34 19.79 -9.88 -10.80
C LEU A 34 19.36 -8.40 -10.74
N SER A 35 20.19 -7.52 -10.19
CA SER A 35 19.88 -6.09 -10.05
C SER A 35 19.82 -5.33 -11.38
N ARG A 36 20.49 -5.83 -12.43
CA ARG A 36 20.57 -5.19 -13.76
C ARG A 36 19.58 -5.76 -14.77
N ARG A 37 18.63 -6.58 -14.32
CA ARG A 37 17.62 -7.21 -15.17
C ARG A 37 16.76 -6.14 -15.87
N PRO A 38 16.75 -6.09 -17.22
CA PRO A 38 16.06 -5.02 -17.96
C PRO A 38 14.53 -5.09 -17.80
N ASP A 39 13.99 -6.27 -17.51
CA ASP A 39 12.57 -6.50 -17.25
C ASP A 39 12.09 -5.99 -15.88
N LEU A 40 13.01 -5.72 -14.95
CA LEU A 40 12.73 -5.21 -13.60
C LEU A 40 13.16 -3.74 -13.42
N GLN A 41 13.54 -3.06 -14.51
CA GLN A 41 13.91 -1.65 -14.41
C GLN A 41 12.66 -0.82 -14.09
N PRO A 42 12.66 -0.05 -12.99
CA PRO A 42 11.53 0.81 -12.66
C PRO A 42 11.35 1.87 -13.75
N GLU A 43 10.12 2.07 -14.19
CA GLU A 43 9.78 3.10 -15.20
C GLU A 43 10.05 4.52 -14.67
N THR A 44 10.14 4.68 -13.35
CA THR A 44 10.39 5.92 -12.64
C THR A 44 11.88 6.31 -12.66
N LYS A 45 12.33 6.82 -13.82
CA LYS A 45 13.63 7.50 -13.96
C LYS A 45 13.78 8.78 -13.10
N PHE A 46 12.73 9.19 -12.38
CA PHE A 46 12.64 10.52 -11.78
C PHE A 46 13.48 10.70 -10.50
N PHE A 47 13.85 9.63 -9.79
CA PHE A 47 14.57 9.72 -8.50
C PHE A 47 15.84 8.88 -8.37
N HIS A 48 16.18 8.04 -9.35
CA HIS A 48 17.51 7.41 -9.37
C HIS A 48 18.63 8.43 -9.61
N ASP A 49 18.29 9.63 -10.06
CA ASP A 49 19.18 10.80 -10.12
C ASP A 49 19.08 11.68 -8.85
N LEU A 50 18.73 11.10 -7.71
CA LEU A 50 19.28 11.59 -6.44
C LEU A 50 20.76 11.19 -6.40
N SER A 51 21.53 11.77 -7.32
CA SER A 51 22.90 12.17 -7.07
C SER A 51 22.84 13.12 -5.88
N VAL A 52 22.73 12.55 -4.68
CA VAL A 52 23.05 13.25 -3.46
C VAL A 52 24.53 13.53 -3.59
N THR A 53 24.83 14.70 -4.15
CA THR A 53 26.17 15.24 -4.26
C THR A 53 26.78 15.08 -2.88
N SER A 54 27.88 14.33 -2.86
CA SER A 54 28.75 14.22 -1.71
C SER A 54 29.00 15.62 -1.18
N PHE A 55 28.55 15.86 0.06
CA PHE A 55 29.12 16.81 1.01
C PHE A 55 29.72 18.08 0.37
N ASN A 56 28.90 19.12 0.17
CA ASN A 56 29.26 20.48 0.61
C ASN A 56 28.24 21.59 0.34
N ASP A 57 27.23 21.44 -0.52
CA ASP A 57 26.33 22.57 -0.78
C ASP A 57 24.89 22.33 -0.33
N THR A 58 24.55 23.16 0.64
CA THR A 58 23.27 23.27 1.35
C THR A 58 22.19 23.74 0.39
N SER A 59 21.39 22.83 -0.14
CA SER A 59 19.99 23.11 -0.51
C SER A 59 19.26 21.81 -0.76
N PHE A 60 18.78 21.21 0.33
CA PHE A 60 17.69 20.26 0.26
C PHE A 60 16.47 21.06 -0.20
N SER A 61 16.25 21.14 -1.52
CA SER A 61 14.91 21.45 -2.02
C SER A 61 14.05 20.27 -1.57
N LEU A 62 13.43 20.41 -0.40
CA LEU A 62 12.20 19.70 -0.12
C LEU A 62 11.24 20.17 -1.22
N ALA A 63 11.25 19.50 -2.36
CA ALA A 63 10.08 19.47 -3.20
C ALA A 63 9.01 18.86 -2.29
N LEU A 64 8.22 19.74 -1.66
CA LEU A 64 6.92 19.37 -1.12
C LEU A 64 6.18 18.81 -2.32
N SER A 65 6.27 17.49 -2.50
CA SER A 65 5.39 16.78 -3.38
C SER A 65 4.01 17.00 -2.77
N GLU A 66 3.22 17.86 -3.40
CA GLU A 66 1.82 17.98 -3.09
C GLU A 66 1.24 16.57 -3.23
N VAL A 67 0.87 15.98 -2.10
CA VAL A 67 0.13 14.73 -2.08
C VAL A 67 -1.27 15.10 -2.56
N THR A 68 -1.43 15.19 -3.88
CA THR A 68 -2.75 15.29 -4.49
C THR A 68 -3.49 14.06 -4.02
N THR A 69 -4.49 14.26 -3.17
CA THR A 69 -5.38 13.17 -2.75
C THR A 69 -5.84 12.47 -4.00
N ASP A 70 -5.53 11.19 -4.13
CA ASP A 70 -5.67 10.46 -5.38
C ASP A 70 -7.16 10.26 -5.71
N THR A 71 -7.74 11.30 -6.31
CA THR A 71 -9.13 11.33 -6.73
C THR A 71 -9.38 10.26 -7.78
N GLU A 72 -8.36 9.89 -8.56
CA GLU A 72 -8.48 8.89 -9.60
C GLU A 72 -8.65 7.50 -8.99
N LEU A 73 -7.79 7.10 -8.05
CA LEU A 73 -7.90 5.81 -7.36
C LEU A 73 -9.26 5.65 -6.66
N ALA A 74 -9.69 6.69 -5.93
CA ALA A 74 -10.99 6.73 -5.26
C ALA A 74 -12.15 6.55 -6.27
N THR A 75 -12.10 7.22 -7.42
CA THR A 75 -13.13 7.06 -8.45
C THR A 75 -13.10 5.67 -9.09
N ASN A 76 -11.92 5.09 -9.27
CA ASN A 76 -11.75 3.76 -9.85
C ASN A 76 -12.30 2.66 -8.94
N ILE A 77 -12.05 2.75 -7.63
CA ILE A 77 -12.66 1.87 -6.62
C ILE A 77 -14.19 1.96 -6.69
N LYS A 78 -14.75 3.19 -6.69
CA LYS A 78 -16.20 3.41 -6.77
C LYS A 78 -16.82 2.86 -8.07
N LYS A 79 -16.12 2.98 -9.19
CA LYS A 79 -16.55 2.38 -10.48
C LYS A 79 -16.51 0.85 -10.41
N ALA A 80 -15.46 0.28 -9.82
CA ALA A 80 -15.28 -1.16 -9.72
C ALA A 80 -16.33 -1.83 -8.79
N TYR A 81 -16.79 -1.15 -7.74
CA TYR A 81 -17.94 -1.62 -6.92
C TYR A 81 -19.19 -1.93 -7.73
N LYS A 82 -19.44 -1.21 -8.83
CA LYS A 82 -20.59 -1.46 -9.70
C LYS A 82 -20.44 -2.73 -10.54
N LYS A 83 -19.24 -3.25 -10.71
CA LYS A 83 -18.97 -4.47 -11.49
C LYS A 83 -18.92 -5.72 -10.61
N ASP A 84 -18.47 -5.56 -9.37
CA ASP A 84 -18.26 -6.67 -8.44
C ASP A 84 -19.59 -7.17 -7.82
N ARG A 85 -19.96 -8.41 -8.17
CA ARG A 85 -21.20 -9.05 -7.69
C ARG A 85 -21.19 -9.21 -6.16
N GLU A 86 -20.06 -9.57 -5.56
CA GLU A 86 -20.00 -9.80 -4.11
C GLU A 86 -20.22 -8.50 -3.36
N ILE A 87 -19.58 -7.43 -3.81
CA ILE A 87 -19.72 -6.12 -3.18
C ILE A 87 -21.15 -5.58 -3.30
N GLN A 88 -21.80 -5.77 -4.45
CA GLN A 88 -23.22 -5.44 -4.60
C GLN A 88 -24.11 -6.20 -3.60
N THR A 89 -23.83 -7.49 -3.34
CA THR A 89 -24.58 -8.25 -2.33
C THR A 89 -24.39 -7.70 -0.92
N ILE A 90 -23.19 -7.21 -0.60
CA ILE A 90 -22.89 -6.58 0.69
C ILE A 90 -23.64 -5.25 0.82
N PHE A 91 -23.61 -4.39 -0.21
CA PHE A 91 -24.38 -3.15 -0.21
C PHE A 91 -25.89 -3.39 -0.06
N ALA A 92 -26.43 -4.40 -0.73
CA ALA A 92 -27.83 -4.77 -0.58
C ALA A 92 -28.16 -5.25 0.84
N ALA A 93 -27.26 -6.01 1.48
CA ALA A 93 -27.42 -6.45 2.86
C ALA A 93 -27.37 -5.28 3.85
N ILE A 94 -26.46 -4.32 3.65
CA ILE A 94 -26.37 -3.09 4.47
C ILE A 94 -27.65 -2.26 4.34
N LYS A 95 -28.15 -2.05 3.12
CA LYS A 95 -29.40 -1.29 2.88
C LYS A 95 -30.63 -1.94 3.53
N ARG A 96 -30.73 -3.27 3.49
CA ARG A 96 -31.81 -4.00 4.18
C ARG A 96 -31.73 -3.83 5.70
N ARG A 97 -30.52 -3.85 6.26
CA ARG A 97 -30.27 -3.63 7.69
C ARG A 97 -30.63 -2.22 8.14
N THR A 98 -30.39 -1.20 7.32
CA THR A 98 -30.72 0.19 7.65
C THR A 98 -32.22 0.50 7.47
N ALA A 99 -32.89 -0.16 6.52
CA ALA A 99 -34.32 0.01 6.28
C ALA A 99 -35.21 -0.62 7.37
N ASP A 100 -34.83 -1.77 7.92
CA ASP A 100 -35.57 -2.48 8.97
C ASP A 100 -34.78 -2.52 10.30
N PRO A 101 -34.87 -1.49 11.15
CA PRO A 101 -34.16 -1.46 12.43
C PRO A 101 -34.75 -2.40 13.50
N LYS A 102 -35.87 -3.08 13.23
CA LYS A 102 -36.52 -3.96 14.21
C LYS A 102 -35.79 -5.32 14.29
N PRO A 103 -35.31 -5.76 15.46
CA PRO A 103 -34.57 -7.00 15.60
C PRO A 103 -35.52 -8.19 15.64
N LYS A 104 -36.16 -8.53 14.51
CA LYS A 104 -36.93 -9.77 14.40
C LYS A 104 -36.00 -10.91 14.02
N ARG A 105 -35.49 -11.59 15.05
CA ARG A 105 -34.83 -12.89 15.05
C ARG A 105 -33.54 -12.99 14.23
N VAL A 106 -32.53 -13.53 14.90
CA VAL A 106 -31.14 -13.72 14.45
C VAL A 106 -31.10 -14.64 13.22
N SER A 107 -31.32 -14.11 12.02
CA SER A 107 -31.00 -14.85 10.79
C SER A 107 -29.48 -14.85 10.60
N GLN A 108 -28.90 -16.00 10.24
CA GLN A 108 -27.45 -16.17 10.07
C GLN A 108 -26.82 -15.14 9.12
N HIS A 109 -27.58 -14.58 8.18
CA HIS A 109 -27.13 -13.53 7.27
C HIS A 109 -26.76 -12.20 7.98
N HIS A 110 -27.39 -11.87 9.10
CA HIS A 110 -27.03 -10.68 9.88
C HIS A 110 -25.65 -10.80 10.54
N LYS A 111 -25.13 -12.02 10.74
CA LYS A 111 -23.78 -12.23 11.27
C LYS A 111 -22.71 -12.02 10.20
N LYS A 112 -22.95 -12.50 8.97
CA LYS A 112 -21.93 -12.52 7.89
C LYS A 112 -21.45 -11.12 7.48
N TYR A 113 -22.35 -10.15 7.40
CA TYR A 113 -22.02 -8.79 6.93
C TYR A 113 -22.02 -7.74 8.04
N ARG A 114 -21.95 -8.15 9.31
CA ARG A 114 -21.99 -7.22 10.46
C ARG A 114 -20.80 -6.26 10.49
N CYS A 115 -19.64 -6.74 10.05
CA CYS A 115 -18.37 -6.02 10.04
C CYS A 115 -18.23 -5.03 8.88
N TYR A 116 -19.27 -4.89 8.04
CA TYR A 116 -19.26 -3.97 6.91
C TYR A 116 -20.18 -2.78 7.16
N SER A 117 -19.72 -1.60 6.75
CA SER A 117 -20.48 -0.34 6.78
C SER A 117 -20.26 0.44 5.49
N GLU A 118 -21.20 1.35 5.19
CA GLU A 118 -21.14 2.22 4.01
C GLU A 118 -21.04 3.67 4.48
N ALA A 119 -20.05 4.40 3.96
CA ALA A 119 -19.85 5.82 4.22
C ALA A 119 -19.10 6.46 3.04
N ASP A 120 -19.51 7.66 2.63
CA ASP A 120 -18.92 8.43 1.52
C ASP A 120 -18.82 7.68 0.18
N GLY A 121 -19.72 6.72 -0.04
CA GLY A 121 -19.73 5.83 -1.21
C GLY A 121 -18.61 4.77 -1.18
N PHE A 122 -17.97 4.55 -0.04
CA PHE A 122 -17.02 3.46 0.19
C PHE A 122 -17.61 2.36 1.06
N LEU A 123 -17.18 1.13 0.79
CA LEU A 123 -17.44 -0.01 1.64
C LEU A 123 -16.30 -0.13 2.64
N TRP A 124 -16.63 0.01 3.92
CA TRP A 124 -15.71 -0.11 5.03
C TRP A 124 -15.83 -1.49 5.67
N TYR A 125 -14.71 -2.01 6.16
CA TYR A 125 -14.62 -3.26 6.90
C TYR A 125 -13.88 -3.03 8.21
N GLN A 126 -14.50 -3.46 9.32
CA GLN A 126 -13.89 -3.41 10.64
C GLN A 126 -14.36 -4.58 11.49
N THR A 127 -13.42 -5.34 12.02
CA THR A 127 -13.69 -6.34 13.06
C THR A 127 -13.54 -5.74 14.46
N PRO A 128 -14.10 -6.35 15.52
CA PRO A 128 -13.92 -5.85 16.89
C PRO A 128 -12.46 -5.83 17.37
N THR A 129 -11.57 -6.53 16.68
CA THR A 129 -10.13 -6.57 16.97
C THR A 129 -9.32 -5.56 16.17
N ASP A 130 -9.94 -4.86 15.21
CA ASP A 130 -9.24 -3.89 14.38
C ASP A 130 -9.30 -2.48 15.00
N ASP A 131 -8.15 -1.84 15.14
CA ASP A 131 -8.04 -0.47 15.67
C ASP A 131 -8.66 0.57 14.72
N VAL A 132 -8.56 0.35 13.40
CA VAL A 132 -8.98 1.30 12.36
C VAL A 132 -9.80 0.58 11.28
N PRO A 133 -10.92 1.18 10.79
CA PRO A 133 -11.68 0.62 9.67
C PRO A 133 -10.87 0.68 8.37
N ARG A 134 -11.01 -0.34 7.53
CA ARG A 134 -10.30 -0.48 6.25
C ARG A 134 -11.27 -0.36 5.07
N ILE A 135 -10.82 0.24 3.97
CA ILE A 135 -11.60 0.26 2.73
C ILE A 135 -11.52 -1.10 2.07
N VAL A 136 -12.65 -1.63 1.62
CA VAL A 136 -12.73 -2.88 0.88
C VAL A 136 -12.36 -2.62 -0.58
N VAL A 137 -11.26 -3.21 -1.05
CA VAL A 137 -10.88 -3.13 -2.47
C VAL A 137 -11.64 -4.20 -3.27
N PRO A 138 -12.31 -3.84 -4.38
CA PRO A 138 -12.96 -4.80 -5.29
C PRO A 138 -12.01 -5.87 -5.82
N ASN A 139 -12.58 -7.01 -6.23
CA ASN A 139 -11.79 -8.07 -6.86
C ASN A 139 -11.48 -7.74 -8.34
N ASP A 140 -10.81 -6.61 -8.56
CA ASP A 140 -10.25 -6.19 -9.84
C ASP A 140 -8.73 -6.31 -9.75
N LEU A 141 -8.16 -7.20 -10.58
CA LEU A 141 -6.73 -7.51 -10.53
C LEU A 141 -5.86 -6.28 -10.77
N LYS A 142 -6.25 -5.44 -11.76
CA LYS A 142 -5.48 -4.26 -12.14
C LYS A 142 -5.49 -3.25 -11.00
N LEU A 143 -6.66 -2.98 -10.42
CA LEU A 143 -6.80 -2.05 -9.30
C LEU A 143 -5.98 -2.49 -8.08
N ARG A 144 -6.03 -3.78 -7.74
CA ARG A 144 -5.25 -4.34 -6.62
C ARG A 144 -3.75 -4.24 -6.88
N GLN A 145 -3.30 -4.55 -8.10
CA GLN A 145 -1.91 -4.40 -8.49
C GLN A 145 -1.45 -2.95 -8.42
N THR A 146 -2.25 -2.00 -8.92
CA THR A 146 -1.97 -0.57 -8.86
C THR A 146 -1.79 -0.09 -7.42
N ILE A 147 -2.70 -0.45 -6.52
CA ILE A 147 -2.60 -0.08 -5.10
C ILE A 147 -1.31 -0.64 -4.48
N VAL A 148 -1.00 -1.92 -4.75
CA VAL A 148 0.22 -2.55 -4.23
C VAL A 148 1.47 -1.88 -4.79
N SER A 149 1.52 -1.61 -6.10
CA SER A 149 2.66 -0.93 -6.74
C SER A 149 2.82 0.49 -6.23
N GLU A 150 1.74 1.24 -5.99
CA GLU A 150 1.84 2.58 -5.40
C GLU A 150 2.41 2.51 -3.98
N CYS A 151 1.94 1.59 -3.14
CA CYS A 151 2.49 1.45 -1.79
C CYS A 151 3.95 0.95 -1.80
N HIS A 152 4.31 0.03 -2.70
CA HIS A 152 5.62 -0.60 -2.72
C HIS A 152 6.68 0.22 -3.49
N ASP A 153 6.33 0.70 -4.68
CA ASP A 153 7.25 1.32 -5.64
C ASP A 153 7.36 2.83 -5.49
N THR A 154 6.59 3.43 -4.58
CA THR A 154 6.82 4.84 -4.24
C THR A 154 8.22 5.03 -3.66
N ASN A 155 8.81 6.19 -3.94
CA ASN A 155 10.15 6.53 -3.44
C ASN A 155 10.26 6.46 -1.91
N TYR A 156 9.13 6.57 -1.21
CA TYR A 156 9.05 6.44 0.25
C TYR A 156 8.63 5.03 0.71
N GLY A 157 8.11 4.18 -0.18
CA GLY A 157 7.63 2.83 0.12
C GLY A 157 8.72 1.91 0.65
N GLY A 158 9.98 2.14 0.26
CA GLY A 158 11.11 1.33 0.73
C GLY A 158 11.20 -0.07 0.13
N HIS A 159 10.29 -0.42 -0.79
CA HIS A 159 10.25 -1.73 -1.46
C HIS A 159 10.34 -2.93 -0.48
N PRO A 160 9.48 -2.99 0.56
CA PRO A 160 9.52 -4.07 1.54
C PRO A 160 9.17 -5.40 0.86
N GLY A 161 9.87 -6.46 1.27
CA GLY A 161 9.54 -7.82 0.86
C GLY A 161 8.20 -8.30 1.43
N ALA A 162 7.83 -9.54 1.11
CA ALA A 162 6.69 -10.19 1.76
C ALA A 162 7.09 -10.67 3.17
N GLU A 163 6.24 -10.37 4.15
CA GLU A 163 6.25 -11.02 5.48
C GLU A 163 5.47 -12.34 5.46
#